data_AF-A0A960GG46-F1
#
_entry.id   AF-A0A960GG46-F1
#
_cell.length_a   1.000
_cell.length_b   1.000
_cell.length_c   1.000
_cell.angle_alpha   90.00
_cell.angle_beta   90.00
_cell.angle_gamma   90.00
#
_symmetry.space_group_name_H-M   'P 1'
#
loop_
_entity.id
_entity.type
_entity.pdbx_description
1 polymer ?
#
loop_
_entity_poly.entity_id
_entity_poly.type
_entity_poly.pdbx_seq_one_letter_code
_entity_poly.pdbx_strand_id
1 'polypeptide(L)'
;MTANPSIDLSGFLDEQLSQASPDLLRQMLKTFAEALMGEEADAACGAGYNQRSEARTNSRNGYRQRRWDTRTGSIELAIPKLR
;
A
#
# COMPACT_ATOMS: atom_id res chain seq x y z
N MET A 1 -4.01 -9.24 -42.81
CA MET A 1 -3.78 -9.83 -41.47
C MET A 1 -3.12 -8.76 -40.62
N THR A 2 -3.89 -8.02 -39.82
CA THR A 2 -3.33 -7.02 -38.90
C THR A 2 -2.95 -7.74 -37.62
N ALA A 3 -1.65 -7.85 -37.35
CA ALA A 3 -1.17 -8.37 -36.07
C ALA A 3 -1.67 -7.43 -34.96
N ASN A 4 -2.42 -7.96 -33.99
CA ASN A 4 -2.64 -7.26 -32.74
C ASN A 4 -1.26 -7.09 -32.08
N PRO A 5 -0.76 -5.87 -31.85
CA PRO A 5 0.44 -5.73 -31.06
C PRO A 5 0.03 -6.13 -29.64
N SER A 6 0.36 -7.36 -29.23
CA SER A 6 0.35 -7.71 -27.82
C SER A 6 1.49 -6.93 -27.19
N ILE A 7 1.21 -5.69 -26.81
CA ILE A 7 2.12 -4.91 -25.99
C ILE A 7 2.37 -5.76 -24.75
N ASP A 8 3.63 -6.13 -24.52
CA ASP A 8 4.05 -6.69 -23.26
C ASP A 8 3.78 -5.62 -22.20
N LEU A 9 2.62 -5.72 -21.56
CA LEU A 9 2.15 -4.73 -20.59
C LEU A 9 3.11 -4.65 -19.39
N SER A 10 3.70 -5.78 -18.99
CA SER A 10 4.73 -5.81 -17.95
C SER A 10 5.96 -5.02 -18.36
N GLY A 11 6.51 -5.28 -19.54
CA GLY A 11 7.67 -4.55 -20.06
C GLY A 11 7.39 -3.07 -20.27
N PHE A 12 6.22 -2.72 -20.80
CA PHE A 12 5.78 -1.34 -21.00
C PHE A 12 5.58 -0.59 -19.67
N LEU A 13 4.99 -1.25 -18.67
CA LEU A 13 4.83 -0.68 -17.34
C LEU A 13 6.19 -0.52 -16.66
N ASP A 14 7.08 -1.49 -16.73
CA ASP A 14 8.45 -1.37 -16.20
C ASP A 14 9.20 -0.20 -16.86
N GLU A 15 9.04 0.00 -18.17
CA GLU A 15 9.65 1.11 -18.91
C GLU A 15 9.03 2.46 -18.51
N GLN A 16 7.71 2.56 -18.39
CA GLN A 16 7.03 3.77 -17.93
C GLN A 16 7.33 4.09 -16.47
N LEU A 17 7.39 3.08 -15.61
CA LEU A 17 7.69 3.21 -14.18
C LEU A 17 9.17 3.54 -13.94
N SER A 18 10.08 3.05 -14.78
CA SER A 18 11.50 3.43 -14.73
C SER A 18 11.74 4.83 -15.27
N GLN A 19 10.92 5.32 -16.21
CA GLN A 19 10.91 6.73 -16.60
C GLN A 19 10.22 7.64 -15.57
N ALA A 20 9.30 7.10 -14.77
CA ALA A 20 8.72 7.81 -13.64
C ALA A 20 9.78 8.08 -12.57
N SER A 21 9.63 9.18 -11.83
CA SER A 21 10.61 9.53 -10.81
C SER A 21 10.69 8.44 -9.73
N PRO A 22 11.89 8.09 -9.23
CA PRO A 22 12.04 7.14 -8.13
C PRO A 22 11.26 7.53 -6.86
N ASP A 23 10.92 8.81 -6.70
CA ASP A 23 10.06 9.30 -5.63
C ASP A 23 8.59 8.89 -5.82
N LEU A 24 8.07 8.93 -7.06
CA LEU A 24 6.70 8.52 -7.34
C LEU A 24 6.49 7.04 -7.00
N LEU A 25 7.41 6.18 -7.44
CA LEU A 25 7.35 4.74 -7.13
C LEU A 25 7.38 4.47 -5.64
N ARG A 26 8.25 5.17 -4.88
CA ARG A 26 8.29 5.05 -3.42
C ARG A 26 6.97 5.50 -2.79
N GLN A 27 6.39 6.60 -3.26
CA GLN A 27 5.13 7.11 -2.73
C GLN A 27 3.95 6.17 -3.04
N MET A 28 3.89 5.61 -4.24
CA MET A 28 2.86 4.63 -4.62
C MET A 28 2.98 3.36 -3.77
N LEU A 29 4.19 2.81 -3.64
CA LEU A 29 4.44 1.62 -2.82
C LEU A 29 4.09 1.87 -1.35
N LYS A 30 4.46 3.03 -0.81
CA LYS A 30 4.08 3.45 0.54
C LYS A 30 2.57 3.47 0.71
N THR A 31 1.87 4.16 -0.19
CA THR A 31 0.41 4.31 -0.13
C THR A 31 -0.30 2.97 -0.18
N PHE A 32 0.13 2.09 -1.09
CA PHE A 32 -0.44 0.77 -1.23
C PHE A 32 -0.19 -0.11 0.00
N ALA A 33 1.03 -0.12 0.53
CA ALA A 33 1.37 -0.88 1.72
C ALA A 33 0.58 -0.40 2.96
N GLU A 34 0.47 0.92 3.17
CA GLU A 34 -0.29 1.48 4.29
C GLU A 34 -1.80 1.22 4.16
N ALA A 35 -2.34 1.21 2.93
CA ALA A 35 -3.73 0.84 2.68
C ALA A 35 -4.01 -0.63 3.06
N LEU A 36 -3.16 -1.56 2.62
CA LEU A 36 -3.29 -2.98 2.99
C LEU A 36 -3.22 -3.20 4.49
N MET A 37 -2.25 -2.57 5.18
CA MET A 37 -2.16 -2.64 6.64
C MET A 37 -3.39 -2.03 7.32
N GLY A 38 -4.00 -1.00 6.73
CA GLY A 38 -5.22 -0.38 7.22
C GLY A 38 -6.41 -1.34 7.14
N GLU A 39 -6.59 -2.01 6.01
CA GLU A 39 -7.63 -3.02 5.82
C GLU A 39 -7.44 -4.23 6.75
N GLU A 40 -6.21 -4.72 6.90
CA GLU A 40 -5.91 -5.78 7.87
C GLU A 40 -6.23 -5.37 9.31
N ALA A 41 -5.94 -4.12 9.68
CA ALA A 41 -6.26 -3.58 11.01
C ALA A 41 -7.79 -3.45 11.21
N ASP A 42 -8.52 -3.04 10.19
CA ASP A 42 -9.97 -2.90 10.25
C ASP A 42 -10.65 -4.28 10.33
N ALA A 43 -10.15 -5.27 9.57
CA ALA A 43 -10.56 -6.66 9.68
C ALA A 43 -10.28 -7.22 11.08
N ALA A 44 -9.11 -6.96 11.64
CA ALA A 44 -8.76 -7.36 13.01
C ALA A 44 -9.63 -6.66 14.08
N CYS A 45 -10.08 -5.43 13.83
CA CYS A 45 -11.01 -4.73 14.73
C CYS A 45 -12.46 -5.20 14.57
N GLY A 46 -12.81 -5.90 13.48
CA GLY A 46 -14.19 -6.24 13.12
C GLY A 46 -15.02 -5.03 12.67
N ALA A 47 -14.36 -3.91 12.35
CA ALA A 47 -14.99 -2.66 11.96
C ALA A 47 -13.98 -1.72 11.31
N GLY A 48 -14.44 -0.96 10.31
CA GLY A 48 -13.65 0.09 9.68
C GLY A 48 -13.19 1.17 10.65
N TYR A 49 -12.16 1.93 10.28
CA TYR A 49 -11.70 3.06 11.08
C TYR A 49 -12.83 4.06 11.36
N ASN A 50 -13.04 4.42 12.64
CA ASN A 50 -14.14 5.26 13.13
C ASN A 50 -15.58 4.78 12.82
N GLN A 51 -15.75 3.56 12.31
CA GLN A 51 -17.06 2.99 12.07
C GLN A 51 -17.68 2.44 13.36
N ARG A 52 -18.91 2.82 13.68
CA ARG A 52 -19.67 2.18 14.76
C ARG A 52 -20.13 0.80 14.30
N SER A 53 -19.84 -0.22 15.09
CA SER A 53 -20.23 -1.61 14.83
C SER A 53 -20.31 -2.35 16.17
N GLU A 54 -21.33 -3.17 16.33
CA GLU A 54 -21.47 -4.05 17.50
C GLU A 54 -20.46 -5.22 17.46
N ALA A 55 -19.96 -5.55 16.26
CA ALA A 55 -18.93 -6.57 16.07
C ALA A 55 -17.50 -6.08 16.41
N ARG A 56 -17.34 -4.81 16.82
CA ARG A 56 -16.03 -4.23 17.12
C ARG A 56 -15.43 -4.85 18.38
N THR A 57 -14.27 -5.49 18.25
CA THR A 57 -13.55 -6.13 19.36
C THR A 57 -12.27 -5.40 19.76
N ASN A 58 -11.74 -4.55 18.88
CA ASN A 58 -10.53 -3.76 19.11
C ASN A 58 -10.65 -2.34 18.48
N SER A 59 -9.67 -1.48 18.75
CA SER A 59 -9.56 -0.13 18.21
C SER A 59 -8.13 0.19 17.78
N ARG A 60 -8.00 0.90 16.67
CA ARG A 60 -6.73 1.48 16.22
C ARG A 60 -6.32 2.62 17.16
N ASN A 61 -5.08 2.58 17.64
CA ASN A 61 -4.53 3.54 18.61
C ASN A 61 -3.20 4.14 18.12
N GLY A 62 -3.31 4.90 17.04
CA GLY A 62 -2.18 5.55 16.38
C GLY A 62 -1.32 4.60 15.55
N TYR A 63 -0.09 5.02 15.30
CA TYR A 63 0.84 4.36 14.38
C TYR A 63 2.22 4.21 15.00
N ARG A 64 2.96 3.18 14.56
CA ARG A 64 4.40 3.05 14.79
C ARG A 64 5.13 3.28 13.46
N GLN A 65 6.17 4.11 13.49
CA GLN A 65 7.03 4.27 12.33
C GLN A 65 7.96 3.07 12.19
N ARG A 66 8.13 2.59 10.96
CA ARG A 66 9.11 1.57 10.63
C ARG A 66 9.72 1.87 9.28
N ARG A 67 11.04 2.00 9.26
CA ARG A 67 11.82 2.01 8.02
C ARG A 67 11.72 0.68 7.30
N TRP A 68 11.43 0.73 6.01
CA TRP A 68 11.37 -0.39 5.10
C TRP A 68 12.25 -0.11 3.89
N ASP A 69 13.36 -0.84 3.80
CA ASP A 69 14.28 -0.72 2.66
C ASP A 69 13.77 -1.59 1.51
N THR A 70 13.52 -0.95 0.36
CA THR A 70 13.00 -1.59 -0.85
C THR A 70 13.91 -1.30 -2.04
N ARG A 71 13.65 -1.95 -3.18
CA ARG A 71 14.43 -1.70 -4.41
C ARG A 71 14.29 -0.26 -4.92
N THR A 72 13.16 0.40 -4.64
CA THR A 72 12.92 1.80 -5.03
C THR A 72 13.48 2.79 -4.01
N GLY A 73 14.08 2.31 -2.91
CA GLY A 73 14.68 3.09 -1.84
C GLY A 73 14.05 2.82 -0.48
N SER A 74 14.46 3.60 0.53
CA SER A 74 13.92 3.51 1.88
C SER A 74 12.57 4.22 1.99
N ILE A 75 11.60 3.55 2.62
CA ILE A 75 10.25 4.05 2.86
C ILE A 75 9.98 4.03 4.37
N GLU A 76 9.53 5.14 4.94
CA GLU A 76 9.00 5.18 6.30
C GLU A 76 7.52 4.83 6.28
N LEU A 77 7.16 3.67 6.86
CA LEU A 77 5.79 3.17 6.97
C LEU A 77 5.16 3.55 8.31
N ALA A 78 3.92 4.01 8.27
CA ALA A 78 3.07 4.20 9.45
C ALA A 78 2.23 2.93 9.70
N ILE A 79 2.75 2.01 10.51
CA ILE A 79 2.05 0.75 10.79
C ILE A 79 1.00 0.96 11.89
N PRO A 80 -0.28 0.60 11.66
CA PRO A 80 -1.33 0.73 12.66
C PRO A 80 -1.00 -0.01 13.96
N LYS A 81 -1.38 0.58 15.09
CA LYS A 81 -1.34 -0.06 16.40
C LYS A 81 -2.76 -0.43 16.82
N LEU A 82 -2.94 -1.64 17.35
CA LEU A 82 -4.18 -2.07 17.99
C LEU A 82 -4.05 -1.94 19.52
N ARG A 83 -5.16 -1.82 20.23
CA ARG A 83 -5.21 -1.63 21.69
C ARG A 83 -5.40 -2.95 22.43
#